data_AF-A0A957VRP2-F1
#
_entry.id   AF-A0A957VRP2-F1
#
_cell.length_a   1.000
_cell.length_b   1.000
_cell.length_c   1.000
_cell.angle_alpha   90.00
_cell.angle_beta   90.00
_cell.angle_gamma   90.00
#
_symmetry.space_group_name_H-M   'P 1'
#
loop_
_entity.id
_entity.type
_entity.pdbx_description
1 polymer ?
#
loop_
_entity_poly.entity_id
_entity_poly.type
_entity_poly.pdbx_seq_one_letter_code
_entity_poly.pdbx_strand_id
1 'polypeptide(L)' 'MMTDVLIIGAGPAGLALAAALCDQGVRVAGLAPGAPATRWVNTYGIWADELAQRDLGDVR' A
#
# COMPACT_ATOMS: atom_id res chain seq x y z
N MET A 1 14.09 8.02 18.48
CA MET A 1 14.72 7.70 17.19
C MET A 1 14.10 8.59 16.12
N MET A 2 14.90 9.27 15.30
CA MET A 2 14.40 10.05 14.16
C MET A 2 14.42 9.19 12.90
N THR A 3 13.27 9.05 12.24
CA THR A 3 13.13 8.39 10.94
C THR A 3 13.20 9.41 9.82
N ASP A 4 13.82 9.03 8.70
CA ASP A 4 13.99 9.90 7.54
C ASP A 4 12.74 9.87 6.65
N VAL A 5 12.05 8.71 6.61
CA VAL A 5 10.83 8.50 5.83
C VAL A 5 9.76 7.82 6.69
N LEU A 6 8.52 8.32 6.61
CA LEU A 6 7.33 7.67 7.13
C LEU A 6 6.46 7.18 5.97
N ILE A 7 6.21 5.88 5.90
CA ILE A 7 5.33 5.26 4.91
C ILE A 7 3.97 5.02 5.55
N ILE A 8 2.91 5.58 4.96
CA ILE A 8 1.53 5.37 5.38
C ILE A 8 0.93 4.27 4.50
N GLY A 9 0.62 3.12 5.11
CA GLY A 9 0.10 1.92 4.45
C GLY A 9 1.10 0.76 4.39
N ALA A 10 0.69 -0.40 4.88
CA ALA A 10 1.48 -1.63 4.91
C ALA A 10 1.04 -2.66 3.86
N GLY A 11 0.59 -2.19 2.70
CA GLY A 11 0.31 -3.04 1.54
C GLY A 11 1.58 -3.37 0.72
N PRO A 12 1.46 -4.13 -0.37
CA PRO A 12 2.59 -4.56 -1.19
C PRO A 12 3.45 -3.39 -1.68
N ALA A 13 2.82 -2.30 -2.14
CA ALA A 13 3.53 -1.11 -2.59
C ALA A 13 4.32 -0.43 -1.46
N GLY A 14 3.70 -0.27 -0.28
CA GLY A 14 4.35 0.35 0.88
C GLY A 14 5.51 -0.50 1.41
N LEU A 15 5.34 -1.82 1.48
CA LEU A 15 6.40 -2.74 1.91
C LEU A 15 7.55 -2.85 0.89
N ALA A 16 7.24 -2.86 -0.41
CA ALA A 16 8.26 -2.85 -1.47
C ALA A 16 9.10 -1.56 -1.42
N LEU A 17 8.45 -0.40 -1.22
CA LEU A 17 9.15 0.87 -1.03
C LEU A 17 10.00 0.87 0.23
N ALA A 18 9.46 0.37 1.35
CA ALA A 18 10.19 0.27 2.61
C ALA A 18 11.46 -0.57 2.45
N ALA A 19 11.35 -1.74 1.80
CA ALA A 19 12.49 -2.62 1.53
C ALA A 19 13.55 -1.92 0.67
N ALA A 20 13.15 -1.31 -0.44
CA ALA A 20 14.07 -0.60 -1.32
C ALA A 20 14.81 0.55 -0.62
N LEU A 21 14.12 1.30 0.25
CA LEU A 21 14.73 2.39 1.03
C LEU A 21 15.69 1.86 2.10
N CYS A 22 15.32 0.78 2.78
CA CYS A 22 16.20 0.11 3.74
C CYS A 22 17.47 -0.42 3.06
N ASP A 23 17.38 -0.95 1.85
CA ASP A 23 18.54 -1.39 1.06
C ASP A 23 19.49 -0.24 0.70
N GLN A 24 18.97 1.00 0.65
CA GLN A 24 19.77 2.22 0.48
C GLN A 24 20.26 2.81 1.81
N GLY A 25 20.02 2.15 2.94
CA GLY A 25 20.42 2.61 4.28
C GLY A 25 19.56 3.73 4.87
N VAL A 26 18.38 3.99 4.29
CA VAL A 26 17.44 5.02 4.78
C VAL A 26 16.69 4.50 6.01
N ARG A 27 16.52 5.34 7.04
CA ARG A 27 15.72 4.96 8.21
C ARG A 27 14.24 5.17 7.91
N VAL A 28 13.50 4.09 7.85
CA VAL A 28 12.07 4.10 7.51
C VAL A 28 11.21 3.68 8.70
N ALA A 29 10.08 4.35 8.90
CA ALA A 29 8.98 3.90 9.74
C ALA A 29 7.74 3.62 8.88
N GLY A 30 6.96 2.61 9.26
CA GLY A 30 5.65 2.32 8.69
C GLY A 30 4.52 2.67 9.65
N LEU A 31 3.43 3.22 9.13
CA LEU A 31 2.18 3.44 9.85
C LEU A 31 1.05 2.74 9.12
N ALA A 32 0.36 1.84 9.81
CA ALA A 32 -0.82 1.16 9.32
C ALA A 32 -1.79 0.85 10.47
N PRO A 33 -3.09 0.64 10.18
CA PRO A 33 -4.07 0.27 11.21
C PRO A 33 -3.85 -1.13 11.82
N GLY A 34 -3.23 -2.04 11.05
CA GLY A 34 -2.99 -3.42 11.45
C GLY A 34 -1.58 -3.65 11.99
N ALA A 35 -1.40 -4.77 12.70
CA ALA A 35 -0.09 -5.21 13.14
C ALA A 35 0.78 -5.65 11.93
N PRO A 36 2.12 -5.62 12.02
CA PRO A 36 3.00 -6.04 10.92
C PRO A 36 2.77 -7.49 10.44
N ALA A 37 2.32 -8.36 11.35
CA ALA A 37 2.00 -9.76 11.05
C ALA A 37 0.60 -9.95 10.43
N THR A 38 -0.22 -8.90 10.35
CA THR A 38 -1.54 -8.96 9.73
C THR A 38 -1.39 -9.23 8.24
N ARG A 39 -2.04 -10.29 7.76
CA ARG A 39 -2.03 -10.65 6.34
C ARG A 39 -2.68 -9.54 5.52
N TRP A 40 -2.03 -9.11 4.45
CA TRP A 40 -2.64 -8.19 3.49
C TRP A 40 -3.74 -8.90 2.69
N VAL A 41 -4.91 -8.26 2.59
CA VAL A 41 -6.03 -8.74 1.77
C VAL A 41 -5.89 -8.15 0.38
N ASN A 42 -5.91 -9.00 -0.65
CA ASN A 42 -5.78 -8.56 -2.03
C ASN A 42 -6.92 -7.63 -2.43
N THR A 43 -6.60 -6.38 -2.73
CA THR A 43 -7.51 -5.44 -3.39
C THR A 43 -7.13 -5.36 -4.87
N TYR A 44 -8.08 -5.69 -5.74
CA TYR A 44 -7.92 -5.48 -7.18
C TYR A 44 -8.53 -4.13 -7.52
N GLY A 45 -7.72 -3.25 -8.09
CA GLY A 45 -8.18 -1.96 -8.62
C GLY A 45 -8.63 -2.13 -10.07
N ILE A 46 -9.71 -1.44 -10.43
CA ILE A 46 -10.14 -1.22 -11.81
C ILE A 46 -10.39 0.28 -11.96
N TRP A 47 -10.12 0.84 -13.14
CA TRP A 47 -10.49 2.24 -13.39
C TRP A 47 -12.01 2.37 -13.51
N ALA A 48 -12.57 3.50 -13.06
CA ALA A 48 -14.03 3.68 -13.00
C ALA A 48 -14.67 3.64 -14.40
N ASP A 49 -13.99 4.19 -15.41
CA ASP A 49 -14.41 4.16 -16.81
C ASP A 49 -14.33 2.74 -17.41
N GLU A 50 -13.32 1.95 -17.05
CA GLU A 50 -13.24 0.54 -17.44
C GLU A 50 -14.40 -0.29 -16.87
N LEU A 51 -14.85 0.03 -15.66
CA LEU A 51 -16.02 -0.61 -15.05
C LEU A 51 -17.32 -0.24 -15.79
N ALA A 52 -17.49 1.05 -16.11
CA ALA A 52 -18.65 1.55 -16.85
C ALA A 52 -18.77 0.95 -18.26
N GLN A 53 -17.64 0.74 -18.94
CA GLN A 53 -17.61 0.10 -20.27
C GLN A 53 -18.02 -1.38 -20.26
N ARG A 54 -17.95 -2.04 -19.09
CA ARG A 54 -18.28 -3.47 -18.96
C ARG A 54 -19.72 -3.73 -18.50
N ASP A 55 -20.55 -2.70 -18.39
CA ASP A 55 -21.95 -2.76 -17.95
C ASP A 55 -22.11 -3.44 -16.56
N LEU A 56 -21.06 -3.35 -15.73
CA LEU A 56 -20.99 -4.00 -14.41
C LEU A 56 -21.49 -3.09 -13.26
N GLY A 57 -21.96 -1.88 -13.57
CA GLY A 57 -22.70 -1.02 -12.64
C GLY A 57 -21.88 -0.31 -11.56
N ASP A 58 -22.49 0.75 -11.04
CA ASP A 58 -22.00 1.71 -10.04
C ASP A 58 -21.58 1.03 -8.73
N VAL A 59 -20.28 1.11 -8.41
CA VAL A 59 -19.71 0.69 -7.12
C VAL A 59 -19.85 1.84 -6.13
N ARG A 60 -20.88 1.76 -5.27
CA ARG A 60 -21.04 2.67 -4.12
C ARG A 60 -19.83 2.67 -3.21
#